data_AF-A0A946H3H4-F1
#
_entry.id   AF-A0A946H3H4-F1
#
_cell.length_a   1.000
_cell.length_b   1.000
_cell.length_c   1.000
_cell.angle_alpha   90.00
_cell.angle_beta   90.00
_cell.angle_gamma   90.00
#
_symmetry.space_group_name_H-M   'P 1'
#
loop_
_entity.id
_entity.type
_entity.pdbx_description
1 polymer ?
#
loop_
_entity_poly.entity_id
_entity_poly.type
_entity_poly.pdbx_seq_one_letter_code
_entity_poly.pdbx_strand_id
1 'polypeptide(L)'
;MTTAPRMGPRPLPLHLATSASVLMSSLAALGPARSGLIAWNESRSPKGRESADRIQTAIAAADAEDLARAVANEATERLSRFVTGIRAYRDHPYQRPDSEVAVLWHDGSSRLLDYGGDGRPVLLVPSLINRAHILDLRCGASFCAWLRANGLRPLLLDWGAPGDNEIDFDLDAYITDRLG
;
A
#
# COMPACT_ATOMS: atom_id res chain seq x y z
N MET A 1 -18.58 16.49 13.17
CA MET A 1 -17.80 16.50 11.91
C MET A 1 -17.76 15.09 11.38
N THR A 2 -18.36 14.82 10.22
CA THR A 2 -18.28 13.51 9.55
C THR A 2 -16.90 13.36 8.94
N THR A 3 -16.15 12.36 9.41
CA THR A 3 -14.80 12.04 8.95
C THR A 3 -14.84 11.46 7.54
N ALA A 4 -13.91 11.88 6.69
CA ALA A 4 -13.85 11.40 5.32
C ALA A 4 -13.57 9.88 5.29
N PRO A 5 -14.31 9.10 4.49
CA PRO A 5 -14.12 7.66 4.42
C PRO A 5 -12.74 7.31 3.86
N ARG A 6 -12.13 6.21 4.34
CA ARG A 6 -10.90 5.71 3.73
C ARG A 6 -11.14 5.37 2.26
N MET A 7 -10.31 5.95 1.39
CA MET A 7 -10.44 5.83 -0.06
C MET A 7 -9.63 4.67 -0.66
N GLY A 8 -8.77 4.01 0.12
CA GLY A 8 -7.94 2.89 -0.34
C GLY A 8 -8.68 1.55 -0.39
N PRO A 9 -8.16 0.56 -1.12
CA PRO A 9 -6.98 0.64 -1.99
C PRO A 9 -7.25 1.46 -3.28
N ARG A 10 -6.23 2.13 -3.82
CA ARG A 10 -6.32 2.99 -5.01
C ARG A 10 -5.36 2.54 -6.12
N PRO A 11 -5.81 2.50 -7.39
CA PRO A 11 -7.19 2.74 -7.85
C PRO A 11 -8.06 1.49 -7.63
N LEU A 12 -9.15 1.63 -6.89
CA LEU A 12 -10.08 0.52 -6.61
C LEU A 12 -10.59 -0.19 -7.89
N PRO A 13 -10.95 0.52 -8.99
CA PRO A 13 -11.35 -0.15 -10.23
C PRO A 13 -10.26 -1.05 -10.80
N LEU A 14 -9.00 -0.62 -10.76
CA LEU A 14 -7.87 -1.43 -11.24
C LEU A 14 -7.71 -2.70 -10.42
N HIS A 15 -7.79 -2.60 -9.09
CA HIS A 15 -7.68 -3.77 -8.21
C HIS A 15 -8.83 -4.76 -8.44
N LEU A 16 -10.07 -4.28 -8.54
CA LEU A 16 -11.24 -5.13 -8.84
C LEU A 16 -11.12 -5.80 -10.22
N ALA A 17 -10.77 -5.03 -11.25
CA ALA A 17 -10.60 -5.54 -12.60
C ALA A 17 -9.48 -6.57 -12.69
N THR A 18 -8.34 -6.32 -12.03
CA THR A 18 -7.21 -7.25 -12.01
C THR A 18 -7.58 -8.55 -11.30
N SER A 19 -8.21 -8.47 -10.13
CA SER A 19 -8.65 -9.66 -9.39
C SER A 19 -9.68 -10.46 -10.17
N ALA A 20 -10.68 -9.81 -10.77
CA ALA A 20 -11.67 -10.50 -11.61
C ALA A 20 -11.01 -11.15 -12.84
N SER A 21 -10.10 -10.44 -13.51
CA SER A 21 -9.39 -10.94 -14.69
C SER A 21 -8.56 -12.18 -14.36
N VAL A 22 -7.77 -12.16 -13.28
CA VAL A 22 -6.96 -13.33 -12.87
C VAL A 22 -7.84 -14.56 -12.62
N LEU A 23 -8.97 -14.38 -11.96
CA LEU A 23 -9.87 -15.47 -11.59
C LEU A 23 -10.62 -16.02 -12.82
N MET A 24 -11.11 -15.16 -13.70
CA MET A 24 -11.76 -15.58 -14.94
C MET A 24 -10.79 -16.23 -15.93
N SER A 25 -9.57 -15.70 -16.06
CA SER A 25 -8.52 -16.30 -16.89
C SER A 25 -8.12 -17.69 -16.39
N SER A 26 -8.23 -17.95 -15.08
CA SER A 26 -7.96 -19.28 -14.52
C SER A 26 -8.92 -20.34 -15.07
N LEU A 27 -10.20 -20.01 -15.26
CA LEU A 27 -11.17 -20.91 -15.88
C LEU A 27 -10.91 -21.14 -17.36
N ALA A 28 -10.63 -20.06 -18.12
CA ALA A 28 -10.30 -20.15 -19.53
C ALA A 28 -9.02 -20.97 -19.79
N ALA A 29 -8.07 -20.91 -18.85
CA ALA A 29 -6.81 -21.62 -18.90
C ALA A 29 -6.90 -23.12 -18.58
N LEU A 30 -8.02 -23.63 -18.05
CA LEU A 30 -8.11 -25.03 -17.57
C LEU A 30 -7.88 -26.07 -18.67
N GLY A 31 -8.49 -25.88 -19.85
CA GLY A 31 -8.30 -26.79 -20.98
C GLY A 31 -6.83 -26.89 -21.38
N PRO A 32 -6.17 -25.77 -21.75
CA PRO A 32 -4.74 -25.73 -22.02
C PRO A 32 -3.87 -26.26 -20.87
N ALA A 33 -4.20 -25.94 -19.61
CA ALA A 33 -3.46 -26.43 -18.45
C ALA A 33 -3.51 -27.96 -18.36
N ARG A 34 -4.69 -28.55 -18.55
CA ARG A 34 -4.88 -30.00 -18.51
C ARG A 34 -4.12 -30.72 -19.62
N SER A 35 -4.06 -30.11 -20.80
CA SER A 35 -3.27 -30.60 -21.93
C SER A 35 -1.76 -30.32 -21.81
N GLY A 36 -1.30 -29.69 -20.71
CA GLY A 36 0.11 -29.37 -20.49
C GLY A 36 0.64 -28.23 -21.38
N LEU A 37 -0.25 -27.46 -22.02
CA LEU A 37 0.11 -26.36 -22.91
C LEU A 37 0.46 -25.07 -22.16
N ILE A 38 0.24 -25.03 -20.83
CA ILE A 38 0.67 -23.93 -19.99
C ILE A 38 2.06 -24.26 -19.43
N ALA A 39 3.06 -23.60 -19.99
CA ALA A 39 4.43 -23.71 -19.51
C ALA A 39 4.54 -23.12 -18.09
N TRP A 40 4.93 -23.97 -17.16
CA TRP A 40 5.38 -23.53 -15.85
C TRP A 40 6.77 -22.91 -16.00
N ASN A 41 7.02 -21.74 -15.40
CA ASN A 41 8.32 -21.05 -15.52
C ASN A 41 9.51 -22.00 -15.23
N GLU A 42 10.41 -22.14 -16.20
CA GLU A 42 11.56 -23.05 -16.21
C GLU A 42 12.64 -22.66 -15.18
N SER A 43 12.67 -21.40 -14.73
CA SER A 43 13.63 -20.89 -13.74
C SER A 43 13.34 -21.32 -12.29
N ARG A 44 12.58 -22.40 -12.09
CA ARG A 44 12.16 -22.85 -10.75
C ARG A 44 13.28 -23.60 -10.04
N SER A 45 13.34 -23.39 -8.72
CA SER A 45 14.09 -24.26 -7.82
C SER A 45 13.61 -25.72 -7.95
N PRO A 46 14.42 -26.73 -7.57
CA PRO A 46 14.01 -28.14 -7.63
C PRO A 46 12.63 -28.41 -7.01
N LYS A 47 12.30 -27.78 -5.88
CA LYS A 47 10.98 -27.88 -5.23
C LYS A 47 9.83 -27.31 -6.07
N GLY A 48 10.11 -26.26 -6.85
CA GLY A 48 9.13 -25.65 -7.75
C GLY A 48 8.81 -26.52 -8.96
N ARG A 49 9.78 -27.29 -9.46
CA ARG A 49 9.56 -28.29 -10.54
C ARG A 49 8.72 -29.45 -10.05
N GLU A 50 9.09 -30.05 -8.91
CA GLU A 50 8.34 -31.17 -8.32
C GLU A 50 6.87 -30.79 -8.04
N SER A 51 6.62 -29.57 -7.56
CA SER A 51 5.27 -29.08 -7.34
C SER A 51 4.49 -28.86 -8.64
N ALA A 52 5.17 -28.41 -9.71
CA ALA A 52 4.55 -28.26 -11.02
C ALA A 52 4.12 -29.62 -11.60
N ASP A 53 5.02 -30.61 -11.56
CA ASP A 53 4.76 -31.95 -12.08
C ASP A 53 3.62 -32.63 -11.32
N ARG A 54 3.59 -32.45 -9.99
CA ARG A 54 2.51 -32.95 -9.13
C ARG A 54 1.16 -32.32 -9.51
N ILE A 55 1.13 -31.00 -9.71
CA ILE A 55 -0.10 -30.28 -10.11
C ILE A 55 -0.53 -30.71 -11.51
N GLN A 56 0.40 -30.80 -12.47
CA GLN A 56 0.11 -31.22 -13.83
C GLN A 56 -0.48 -32.63 -13.86
N THR A 57 0.11 -33.56 -13.11
CA THR A 57 -0.37 -34.94 -12.98
C THR A 57 -1.79 -34.97 -12.39
N ALA A 58 -2.04 -34.21 -11.32
CA ALA A 58 -3.34 -34.15 -10.67
C ALA A 58 -4.42 -33.54 -11.58
N ILE A 59 -4.13 -32.46 -12.28
CA ILE A 59 -5.06 -31.78 -13.19
C ILE A 59 -5.37 -32.68 -14.40
N ALA A 60 -4.37 -33.38 -14.95
CA ALA A 60 -4.57 -34.30 -16.07
C ALA A 60 -5.51 -35.46 -15.70
N ALA A 61 -5.35 -36.02 -14.50
CA ALA A 61 -6.11 -37.16 -14.00
C ALA A 61 -7.53 -36.82 -13.51
N ALA A 62 -7.82 -35.55 -13.21
CA ALA A 62 -9.12 -35.12 -12.73
C ALA A 62 -10.20 -35.23 -13.82
N ASP A 63 -11.45 -35.46 -13.40
CA ASP A 63 -12.61 -35.28 -14.27
C ASP A 63 -12.73 -33.83 -14.72
N ALA A 64 -13.09 -33.62 -15.99
CA ALA A 64 -13.09 -32.29 -16.61
C ALA A 64 -14.13 -31.36 -15.97
N GLU A 65 -15.32 -31.88 -15.74
CA GLU A 65 -16.47 -31.12 -15.30
C GLU A 65 -16.36 -30.81 -13.80
N ASP A 66 -15.97 -31.82 -13.02
CA ASP A 66 -15.75 -31.64 -11.59
C ASP A 66 -14.60 -30.67 -11.32
N LEU A 67 -13.50 -30.73 -12.08
CA LEU A 67 -12.40 -29.78 -11.96
C LEU A 67 -12.84 -28.36 -12.33
N ALA A 68 -13.57 -28.18 -13.44
CA ALA A 68 -14.08 -26.87 -13.85
C ALA A 68 -15.00 -26.27 -12.78
N ARG A 69 -15.89 -27.09 -12.21
CA ARG A 69 -16.79 -26.68 -11.11
C ARG A 69 -16.01 -26.30 -9.85
N ALA A 70 -15.00 -27.09 -9.47
CA ALA A 70 -14.16 -26.82 -8.32
C ALA A 70 -13.38 -25.49 -8.48
N VAL A 71 -12.83 -25.24 -9.66
CA VAL A 71 -12.09 -24.00 -9.96
C VAL A 71 -13.03 -22.79 -9.98
N ALA A 72 -14.24 -22.93 -10.51
CA ALA A 72 -15.24 -21.85 -10.51
C ALA A 72 -15.68 -21.47 -9.08
N ASN A 73 -15.86 -22.47 -8.22
CA ASN A 73 -16.19 -22.27 -6.81
C ASN A 73 -15.05 -21.56 -6.07
N GLU A 74 -13.81 -22.03 -6.21
CA GLU A 74 -12.63 -21.38 -5.59
C GLU A 74 -12.42 -19.96 -6.13
N ALA A 75 -12.66 -19.73 -7.43
CA ALA A 75 -12.57 -18.40 -8.02
C ALA A 75 -13.57 -17.43 -7.38
N THR A 76 -14.81 -17.87 -7.21
CA THR A 76 -15.86 -17.09 -6.55
C THR A 76 -15.54 -16.83 -5.08
N GLU A 77 -15.05 -17.84 -4.36
CA GLU A 77 -14.65 -17.72 -2.95
C GLU A 77 -13.48 -16.74 -2.77
N ARG A 78 -12.47 -16.77 -3.66
CA ARG A 78 -11.37 -15.80 -3.66
C ARG A 78 -11.85 -14.38 -3.91
N LEU A 79 -12.74 -14.18 -4.88
CA LEU A 79 -13.31 -12.86 -5.14
C LEU A 79 -14.11 -12.35 -3.93
N SER A 80 -14.90 -13.21 -3.29
CA SER A 80 -15.65 -12.89 -2.08
C SER A 80 -14.74 -12.48 -0.92
N ARG A 81 -13.68 -13.26 -0.64
CA ARG A 81 -12.67 -12.93 0.37
C ARG A 81 -11.96 -11.60 0.08
N PHE A 82 -11.63 -11.35 -1.18
CA PHE A 82 -11.01 -10.11 -1.61
C PHE A 82 -11.90 -8.89 -1.37
N VAL A 83 -13.17 -8.96 -1.79
CA VAL A 83 -14.15 -7.87 -1.56
C VAL A 83 -14.39 -7.66 -0.07
N THR A 84 -14.48 -8.75 0.71
CA THR A 84 -14.59 -8.69 2.17
C THR A 84 -13.39 -7.98 2.79
N GLY A 85 -12.17 -8.28 2.34
CA GLY A 85 -10.95 -7.59 2.77
C GLY A 85 -10.94 -6.10 2.42
N ILE A 86 -11.40 -5.72 1.22
CA ILE A 86 -11.54 -4.31 0.83
C ILE A 86 -12.51 -3.57 1.77
N ARG A 87 -13.66 -4.18 2.07
CA ARG A 87 -14.65 -3.59 3.01
C ARG A 87 -14.06 -3.44 4.39
N ALA A 88 -13.46 -4.50 4.95
CA ALA A 88 -12.82 -4.45 6.25
C ALA A 88 -11.74 -3.35 6.34
N TYR A 89 -10.95 -3.16 5.28
CA TYR A 89 -9.96 -2.08 5.22
C TYR A 89 -10.61 -0.68 5.20
N ARG A 90 -11.65 -0.49 4.39
CA ARG A 90 -12.35 0.80 4.25
C ARG A 90 -13.11 1.18 5.51
N ASP A 91 -13.78 0.21 6.13
CA ASP A 91 -14.66 0.37 7.29
C ASP A 91 -13.90 0.33 8.62
N HIS A 92 -12.57 0.14 8.58
CA HIS A 92 -11.76 0.05 9.80
C HIS A 92 -11.97 1.30 10.68
N PRO A 93 -12.13 1.18 12.01
CA PRO A 93 -12.51 2.34 12.83
C PRO A 93 -11.34 3.29 13.13
N TYR A 94 -10.09 2.84 12.96
CA TYR A 94 -8.92 3.64 13.32
C TYR A 94 -8.94 5.00 12.60
N GLN A 95 -8.64 6.06 13.33
CA GLN A 95 -8.38 7.36 12.76
C GLN A 95 -7.09 7.85 13.37
N ARG A 96 -6.25 8.46 12.53
CA ARG A 96 -5.06 9.14 13.03
C ARG A 96 -5.56 10.39 13.77
N PRO A 97 -5.22 10.56 15.05
CA PRO A 97 -5.53 11.80 15.74
C PRO A 97 -4.79 12.96 15.08
N ASP A 98 -5.40 14.13 15.06
CA ASP A 98 -4.68 15.33 14.65
C ASP A 98 -3.51 15.55 15.60
N SER A 99 -2.36 15.90 15.02
CA SER A 99 -1.16 16.19 15.79
C SER A 99 -1.33 17.59 16.39
N GLU A 100 -1.36 17.71 17.72
CA GLU A 100 -1.42 19.00 18.45
C GLU A 100 -0.05 19.72 18.47
N VAL A 101 0.85 19.36 17.56
CA VAL A 101 2.22 19.85 17.51
C VAL A 101 2.23 21.28 16.98
N ALA A 102 3.04 22.14 17.60
CA ALA A 102 3.15 23.54 17.22
C ALA A 102 3.70 23.69 15.80
N VAL A 103 3.10 24.57 15.00
CA VAL A 103 3.62 24.92 13.67
C VAL A 103 4.48 26.18 13.81
N LEU A 104 5.78 26.06 13.55
CA LEU A 104 6.71 27.19 13.63
C LEU A 104 6.74 28.04 12.35
N TRP A 105 6.47 27.40 11.21
CA TRP A 105 6.53 28.03 9.90
C TRP A 105 5.62 27.29 8.92
N HIS A 106 5.11 28.00 7.92
CA HIS A 106 4.42 27.40 6.80
C HIS A 106 4.65 28.20 5.51
N ASP A 107 4.65 27.50 4.38
CA ASP A 107 4.55 28.08 3.04
C ASP A 107 3.79 27.13 2.09
N GLY A 108 2.71 27.64 1.50
CA GLY A 108 1.71 26.84 0.80
C GLY A 108 1.25 25.62 1.64
N SER A 109 1.44 24.41 1.11
CA SER A 109 1.15 23.15 1.80
C SER A 109 2.20 22.73 2.83
N SER A 110 3.41 23.30 2.76
CA SER A 110 4.54 22.92 3.59
C SER A 110 4.45 23.55 4.99
N ARG A 111 4.84 22.79 6.01
CA ARG A 111 4.80 23.20 7.42
C ARG A 111 6.03 22.68 8.16
N LEU A 112 6.56 23.49 9.06
CA LEU A 112 7.59 23.07 10.01
C LEU A 112 6.94 22.83 11.38
N LEU A 113 6.91 21.57 11.81
CA LEU A 113 6.29 21.13 13.06
C LEU A 113 7.35 21.02 14.17
N ASP A 114 7.08 21.56 15.35
CA ASP A 114 7.97 21.53 16.51
C ASP A 114 7.43 20.62 17.61
N TYR A 115 8.07 19.44 17.73
CA TYR A 115 7.75 18.47 18.76
C TYR A 115 8.28 18.88 20.14
N GLY A 116 8.94 20.03 20.26
CA GLY A 116 9.41 20.65 21.50
C GLY A 116 10.59 19.92 22.15
N GLY A 117 10.93 20.38 23.36
CA GLY A 117 12.12 19.97 24.09
C GLY A 117 13.20 21.05 24.05
N ASP A 118 14.07 21.06 25.07
CA ASP A 118 15.09 22.10 25.26
C ASP A 118 16.47 21.66 24.73
N GLY A 119 16.51 20.52 24.05
CA GLY A 119 17.71 19.91 23.51
C GLY A 119 18.21 20.53 22.20
N ARG A 120 19.28 19.95 21.65
CA ARG A 120 19.79 20.34 20.33
C ARG A 120 18.71 20.13 19.26
N PRO A 121 18.38 21.15 18.43
CA PRO A 121 17.44 20.99 17.34
C PRO A 121 17.90 19.95 16.32
N VAL A 122 16.97 19.11 15.85
CA VAL A 122 17.19 18.14 14.77
C VAL A 122 16.08 18.32 13.74
N LEU A 123 16.46 18.76 12.54
CA LEU A 123 15.53 18.88 11.40
C LEU A 123 15.38 17.53 10.70
N LEU A 124 14.14 17.07 10.60
CA LEU A 124 13.74 15.86 9.90
C LEU A 124 13.07 16.25 8.58
N VAL A 125 13.68 15.81 7.47
CA VAL A 125 13.18 16.04 6.11
C VAL A 125 12.80 14.70 5.49
N PRO A 126 11.51 14.33 5.48
CA PRO A 126 11.05 13.10 4.84
C PRO A 126 11.08 13.22 3.31
N SER A 127 10.97 12.09 2.60
CA SER A 127 10.82 12.11 1.15
C SER A 127 9.51 12.79 0.73
N LEU A 128 9.48 13.46 -0.42
CA LEU A 128 8.27 14.07 -0.99
C LEU A 128 7.13 13.06 -1.24
N ILE A 129 7.49 11.80 -1.49
CA ILE A 129 6.53 10.72 -1.75
C ILE A 129 5.81 10.29 -0.46
N ASN A 130 6.54 10.20 0.65
CA ASN A 130 5.96 9.75 1.92
C ASN A 130 5.48 10.95 2.73
N ARG A 131 4.29 10.83 3.31
CA ARG A 131 3.80 11.84 4.24
C ARG A 131 4.69 11.89 5.48
N ALA A 132 4.87 13.09 6.04
CA ALA A 132 5.76 13.33 7.18
C ALA A 132 5.42 12.48 8.42
N HIS A 133 4.14 12.13 8.58
CA HIS A 133 3.66 11.28 9.67
C HIS A 133 4.27 9.87 9.71
N ILE A 134 5.05 9.44 8.72
CA ILE A 134 5.84 8.19 8.79
C ILE A 134 6.87 8.24 9.94
N LEU A 135 7.31 9.44 10.33
CA LEU A 135 8.21 9.67 11.46
C LEU A 135 7.47 9.85 12.79
N ASP A 136 6.13 9.79 12.76
CA ASP A 136 5.25 9.97 13.91
C ASP A 136 3.95 9.18 13.72
N LEU A 137 4.00 7.84 13.79
CA LEU A 137 2.87 7.00 13.35
C LEU A 137 1.74 6.93 14.37
N ARG A 138 2.07 6.63 15.63
CA ARG A 138 1.12 6.51 16.75
C ARG A 138 1.88 6.56 18.08
N CYS A 139 1.14 6.66 19.18
CA CYS A 139 1.70 6.44 20.51
C CYS A 139 2.46 5.09 20.56
N GLY A 140 3.68 5.10 21.09
CA GLY A 140 4.59 3.94 21.11
C GLY A 140 5.31 3.65 19.79
N ALA A 141 5.03 4.38 18.71
CA ALA A 141 5.71 4.25 17.41
C ALA A 141 5.91 5.64 16.76
N SER A 142 6.60 6.52 17.49
CA SER A 142 6.94 7.86 17.03
C SER A 142 8.43 8.11 17.18
N PHE A 143 9.11 8.33 16.05
CA PHE A 143 10.54 8.65 16.05
C PHE A 143 10.76 10.06 16.61
N CYS A 144 9.85 11.00 16.32
CA CYS A 144 9.89 12.34 16.89
C CYS A 144 9.77 12.29 18.43
N ALA A 145 8.80 11.54 18.97
CA ALA A 145 8.67 11.37 20.42
C ALA A 145 9.90 10.70 21.04
N TRP A 146 10.48 9.72 20.36
CA TRP A 146 11.71 9.06 20.81
C TRP A 146 12.90 10.04 20.86
N LEU A 147 13.11 10.85 19.82
CA LEU A 147 14.16 11.87 19.80
C LEU A 147 13.99 12.88 20.94
N ARG A 148 12.76 13.36 21.18
CA ARG A 148 12.44 14.25 22.30
C ARG A 148 12.80 13.61 23.64
N ALA A 149 12.42 12.36 23.85
CA ALA A 149 12.72 11.63 25.08
C ALA A 149 14.23 11.41 25.30
N ASN A 150 15.03 11.47 24.23
CA ASN A 150 16.50 11.37 24.28
C ASN A 150 17.19 12.74 24.34
N GLY A 151 16.48 13.81 24.74
CA GLY A 151 17.08 15.12 24.99
C GLY A 151 17.41 15.92 23.73
N LEU A 152 16.71 15.66 22.63
CA LEU A 152 16.77 16.46 21.39
C LEU A 152 15.48 17.26 21.21
N ARG A 153 15.51 18.27 20.34
CA ARG A 153 14.31 19.03 19.92
C ARG A 153 14.00 18.70 18.46
N PRO A 154 13.05 17.79 18.16
CA PRO A 154 12.75 17.39 16.80
C PRO A 154 11.91 18.45 16.08
N LEU A 155 12.35 18.86 14.90
CA LEU A 155 11.62 19.71 13.97
C LEU A 155 11.30 18.89 12.72
N LEU A 156 10.03 18.72 12.37
CA LEU A 156 9.61 17.88 11.25
C LEU A 156 9.08 18.74 10.12
N LEU A 157 9.69 18.65 8.94
CA LEU A 157 9.14 19.24 7.72
C LEU A 157 8.03 18.35 7.18
N ASP A 158 6.82 18.89 7.12
CA ASP A 158 5.68 18.30 6.41
C ASP A 158 5.44 19.05 5.12
N TRP A 159 5.72 18.42 3.98
CA TRP A 159 5.48 18.98 2.64
C TRP A 159 4.00 19.23 2.33
N GLY A 160 3.09 18.58 3.06
CA GLY A 160 1.67 18.61 2.77
C GLY A 160 1.34 17.91 1.45
N ALA A 161 0.12 18.12 0.93
CA ALA A 161 -0.26 17.63 -0.39
C ALA A 161 0.03 18.73 -1.41
N PRO A 162 0.59 18.41 -2.59
CA PRO A 162 0.72 19.39 -3.65
C PRO A 162 -0.66 19.94 -4.00
N GLY A 163 -0.78 21.27 -3.98
CA GLY A 163 -1.93 22.02 -4.48
C GLY A 163 -1.71 22.44 -5.93
N ASP A 164 -2.54 23.38 -6.39
CA ASP A 164 -2.55 23.80 -7.79
C ASP A 164 -1.23 24.46 -8.22
N ASN A 165 -0.56 25.16 -7.31
CA ASN A 165 0.71 25.83 -7.58
C ASN A 165 1.88 24.84 -7.73
N GLU A 166 1.79 23.69 -7.07
CA GLU A 166 2.84 22.67 -7.05
C GLU A 166 2.76 21.69 -8.23
N ILE A 167 1.77 21.82 -9.12
CA ILE A 167 1.60 20.91 -10.27
C ILE A 167 2.78 20.99 -11.22
N ASP A 168 3.33 22.18 -11.42
CA ASP A 168 4.42 22.45 -12.36
C ASP A 168 5.81 22.47 -11.67
N PHE A 169 5.89 22.09 -10.40
CA PHE A 169 7.15 22.10 -9.66
C PHE A 169 8.06 20.96 -10.13
N ASP A 170 9.31 21.29 -10.44
CA ASP A 170 10.40 20.34 -10.46
C ASP A 170 11.09 20.24 -9.09
N LEU A 171 12.13 19.41 -8.98
CA LEU A 171 12.86 19.24 -7.72
C LEU A 171 13.57 20.53 -7.29
N ASP A 172 14.02 21.33 -8.26
CA ASP A 172 14.73 22.58 -7.98
C ASP A 172 13.77 23.59 -7.35
N ALA A 173 12.56 23.74 -7.89
CA ALA A 173 11.51 24.58 -7.31
C ALA A 173 11.16 24.21 -5.86
N TYR A 174 11.19 22.92 -5.51
CA TYR A 174 11.00 22.48 -4.11
C TYR A 174 12.13 22.92 -3.18
N ILE A 175 13.34 23.15 -3.69
CA ILE A 175 14.49 23.57 -2.89
C ILE A 175 14.62 25.08 -2.89
N THR A 176 14.53 25.73 -4.05
CA THR A 176 14.78 27.17 -4.20
C THR A 176 13.55 28.01 -3.86
N ASP A 177 12.37 27.57 -4.25
CA ASP A 177 11.17 28.40 -4.17
C ASP A 177 10.35 28.07 -2.93
N ARG A 178 10.29 26.79 -2.54
CA ARG A 178 9.53 26.35 -1.35
C ARG A 178 10.31 26.47 -0.04
N LEU A 179 11.64 26.35 -0.07
CA LEU A 179 12.48 26.36 1.13
C LEU A 179 13.47 27.53 1.18
N GLY A 180 13.54 28.33 0.11
CA GLY A 180 14.44 29.48 -0.02
C GLY A 180 13.89 30.78 0.53
#